data_AF-A0A9E4SWK7-F1
#
_entry.id   AF-A0A9E4SWK7-F1
#
_cell.length_a   1.000
_cell.length_b   1.000
_cell.length_c   1.000
_cell.angle_alpha   90.00
_cell.angle_beta   90.00
_cell.angle_gamma   90.00
#
_symmetry.space_group_name_H-M   'P 1'
#
loop_
_entity.id
_entity.type
_entity.pdbx_description
1 polymer ?
#
loop_
_entity_poly.entity_id
_entity_poly.type
_entity_poly.pdbx_seq_one_letter_code
_entity_poly.pdbx_strand_id
1 'polypeptide(L)'
;MTVAVLSADFSESAWRYYRPVLLPNALADISLVELVPELGVFHYASPGLADLRIIEVVSQSETQFKLLVERGEHRRTSISAKMLDLSYKAGETTSFVLDLEQEGLLHSEIEVRTTSKNFQRDVVVEGSLDGLNWRVLKTDGRIFDFTIDEAGEDQGFSARDTRINYPASTVRYLKVTIDEPGQDLIAIDGAQVFFAQQFAPKRTSLPAEILSREEDTERNQTSLVLDLGSSGFPANQLILTTEQENFHRRVILEASSDSVNWRPVSRLATIFSFNTPLFVGSDLSISFPESPSRYYRLTIVNEDNPPLSIGSVEASGYLRKLIFSAQSGGDYRLYYGNSTTRAPSYEIEQLFPYLITDDLPAVALGPHTANPEFALPPEPQKPFTERQPWLIPTVVGIAALVIGAFLTSLLRQVRTILPPPEKD
;
A
#
# COMPACT_ATOMS: atom_id res chain seq x y z
N MET A 1 26.93 -22.69 -22.86
CA MET A 1 26.47 -21.58 -22.01
C MET A 1 25.78 -22.23 -20.83
N THR A 2 26.47 -22.28 -19.70
CA THR A 2 26.10 -23.11 -18.55
C THR A 2 25.05 -22.37 -17.75
N VAL A 3 23.80 -22.86 -17.76
CA VAL A 3 22.73 -22.33 -16.91
C VAL A 3 23.12 -22.65 -15.47
N ALA A 4 23.43 -21.61 -14.69
CA ALA A 4 23.60 -21.75 -13.26
C ALA A 4 22.25 -22.14 -12.68
N VAL A 5 22.13 -23.39 -12.21
CA VAL A 5 21.01 -23.82 -11.39
C VAL A 5 21.15 -23.07 -10.06
N LEU A 6 20.44 -21.96 -9.93
CA LEU A 6 20.20 -21.34 -8.63
C LEU A 6 19.41 -22.36 -7.82
N SER A 7 20.10 -23.10 -6.94
CA SER A 7 19.44 -23.87 -5.90
C SER A 7 18.84 -22.86 -4.94
N ALA A 8 17.62 -22.42 -5.22
CA ALA A 8 16.80 -21.86 -4.17
C ALA A 8 16.66 -22.92 -3.07
N ASP A 9 16.66 -22.48 -1.82
CA ASP A 9 16.44 -23.27 -0.61
C ASP A 9 14.97 -23.73 -0.56
N PHE A 10 14.52 -24.44 -1.60
CA PHE A 10 13.18 -24.96 -1.73
C PHE A 10 13.19 -26.42 -1.32
N SER A 11 12.73 -26.67 -0.10
CA SER A 11 12.38 -28.01 0.35
C SER A 11 10.87 -28.19 0.24
N GLU A 12 10.40 -29.07 -0.66
CA GLU A 12 8.97 -29.38 -0.82
C GLU A 12 8.29 -29.68 0.52
N SER A 13 8.99 -30.35 1.43
CA SER A 13 8.44 -30.73 2.73
C SER A 13 8.08 -29.56 3.64
N ALA A 14 8.58 -28.36 3.35
CA ALA A 14 8.25 -27.17 4.13
C ALA A 14 6.92 -26.51 3.71
N TRP A 15 6.31 -26.96 2.61
CA TRP A 15 5.14 -26.33 2.00
C TRP A 15 3.89 -27.17 2.18
N ARG A 16 2.82 -26.58 2.74
CA ARG A 16 1.59 -27.31 3.09
C ARG A 16 0.73 -27.64 1.89
N TYR A 17 0.72 -26.76 0.90
CA TYR A 17 -0.24 -26.82 -0.21
C TYR A 17 0.46 -26.53 -1.52
N TYR A 18 -0.11 -27.07 -2.60
CA TYR A 18 0.23 -26.67 -3.95
C TYR A 18 -1.03 -26.63 -4.85
N ARG A 19 -0.93 -25.90 -5.95
CA ARG A 19 -1.90 -25.91 -7.05
C ARG A 19 -1.15 -26.05 -8.38
N PRO A 20 -1.57 -26.96 -9.29
CA PRO A 20 -1.05 -26.99 -10.65
C PRO A 20 -1.31 -25.66 -11.35
N VAL A 21 -0.39 -25.18 -12.17
CA VAL A 21 -0.57 -24.02 -13.03
C VAL A 21 -0.96 -24.52 -14.42
N LEU A 22 -2.10 -24.07 -14.92
CA LEU A 22 -2.67 -24.49 -16.19
C LEU A 22 -2.25 -23.50 -17.27
N LEU A 23 -1.29 -23.90 -18.11
CA LEU A 23 -0.82 -23.09 -19.23
C LEU A 23 -1.79 -23.13 -20.42
N PRO A 24 -1.95 -22.04 -21.17
CA PRO A 24 -2.66 -22.03 -22.44
C PRO A 24 -2.02 -22.97 -23.47
N ASN A 25 -2.85 -23.68 -24.24
CA ASN A 25 -2.38 -24.60 -25.29
C ASN A 25 -1.57 -23.92 -26.41
N ALA A 26 -1.72 -22.60 -26.60
CA ALA A 26 -1.11 -21.83 -27.69
C ALA A 26 0.09 -20.99 -27.24
N LEU A 27 0.76 -21.37 -26.14
CA LEU A 27 1.94 -20.65 -25.66
C LEU A 27 3.11 -20.84 -26.64
N ALA A 28 3.77 -19.74 -27.03
CA ALA A 28 5.04 -19.81 -27.76
C ALA A 28 6.14 -20.42 -26.87
N ASP A 29 7.25 -20.88 -27.47
CA ASP A 29 8.27 -21.71 -26.80
C ASP A 29 8.62 -21.27 -25.38
N ILE A 30 9.01 -20.01 -25.17
CA ILE A 30 9.19 -19.40 -23.84
C ILE A 30 8.51 -18.03 -23.88
N SER A 31 7.58 -17.78 -22.96
CA SER A 31 6.81 -16.52 -22.90
C SER A 31 6.60 -16.07 -21.47
N LEU A 32 6.52 -14.76 -21.27
CA LEU A 32 5.99 -14.18 -20.03
C LEU A 32 4.48 -14.48 -19.95
N VAL A 33 4.03 -14.88 -18.77
CA VAL A 33 2.62 -15.16 -18.47
C VAL A 33 2.21 -14.45 -17.19
N GLU A 34 0.90 -14.28 -17.01
CA GLU A 34 0.34 -13.70 -15.79
C GLU A 34 -0.61 -14.67 -15.08
N LEU A 35 -0.48 -14.76 -13.76
CA LEU A 35 -1.35 -15.55 -12.90
C LEU A 35 -1.98 -14.66 -11.83
N VAL A 36 -3.30 -14.63 -11.75
CA VAL A 36 -4.03 -13.93 -10.68
C VAL A 36 -4.28 -14.92 -9.54
N PRO A 37 -3.75 -14.69 -8.32
CA PRO A 37 -4.05 -15.54 -7.17
C PRO A 37 -5.54 -15.50 -6.84
N GLU A 38 -6.18 -16.68 -6.75
CA GLU A 38 -7.57 -16.80 -6.37
C GLU A 38 -7.76 -16.70 -4.84
N LEU A 39 -9.01 -16.50 -4.39
CA LEU A 39 -9.37 -16.36 -2.97
C LEU A 39 -8.82 -17.49 -2.09
N GLY A 40 -8.85 -18.73 -2.58
CA GLY A 40 -8.30 -19.88 -1.87
C GLY A 40 -6.78 -19.80 -1.63
N VAL A 41 -6.03 -19.11 -2.49
CA VAL A 41 -4.59 -18.87 -2.25
C VAL A 41 -4.42 -17.87 -1.12
N PHE A 42 -5.15 -16.75 -1.15
CA PHE A 42 -5.09 -15.73 -0.08
C PHE A 42 -5.40 -16.31 1.30
N HIS A 43 -6.36 -17.24 1.39
CA HIS A 43 -6.75 -17.86 2.66
C HIS A 43 -5.63 -18.63 3.36
N TYR A 44 -4.87 -19.40 2.59
CA TYR A 44 -3.87 -20.33 3.10
C TYR A 44 -2.44 -19.81 3.03
N ALA A 45 -2.19 -18.81 2.20
CA ALA A 45 -0.91 -18.13 2.12
C ALA A 45 -0.72 -17.15 3.28
N SER A 46 0.53 -16.80 3.53
CA SER A 46 0.90 -15.76 4.49
C SER A 46 0.48 -14.38 3.98
N PRO A 47 0.18 -13.43 4.89
CA PRO A 47 -0.14 -12.06 4.50
C PRO A 47 0.92 -11.46 3.58
N GLY A 48 0.50 -10.79 2.51
CA GLY A 48 1.41 -10.23 1.52
C GLY A 48 1.98 -11.24 0.52
N LEU A 49 1.57 -12.52 0.59
CA LEU A 49 1.96 -13.58 -0.37
C LEU A 49 3.48 -13.84 -0.41
N ALA A 50 4.16 -13.66 0.72
CA ALA A 50 5.61 -13.86 0.84
C ALA A 50 6.02 -15.35 0.70
N ASP A 51 5.12 -16.25 1.07
CA ASP A 51 5.24 -17.70 0.95
C ASP A 51 4.55 -18.19 -0.33
N LEU A 52 4.86 -17.58 -1.47
CA LEU A 52 4.54 -18.18 -2.76
C LEU A 52 5.83 -18.64 -3.43
N ARG A 53 5.81 -19.84 -4.02
CA ARG A 53 6.87 -20.34 -4.90
C ARG A 53 6.26 -21.00 -6.12
N ILE A 54 6.82 -20.72 -7.29
CA ILE A 54 6.43 -21.39 -8.54
C ILE A 54 7.56 -22.37 -8.86
N ILE A 55 7.26 -23.65 -8.95
CA ILE A 55 8.24 -24.71 -9.21
C ILE A 55 7.90 -25.39 -10.52
N GLU A 56 8.90 -25.52 -11.39
CA GLU A 56 8.81 -26.37 -12.58
C GLU A 56 9.07 -27.81 -12.13
N VAL A 57 8.13 -28.71 -12.44
CA VAL A 57 8.04 -30.05 -11.84
C VAL A 57 9.15 -30.99 -12.35
N VAL A 58 9.55 -30.86 -13.60
CA VAL A 58 10.49 -31.77 -14.29
C VAL A 58 11.93 -31.47 -13.88
N SER A 59 12.32 -30.21 -13.88
CA SER A 59 13.63 -29.72 -13.47
C SER A 59 13.76 -29.56 -11.96
N GLN A 60 12.63 -29.53 -11.23
CA GLN A 60 12.57 -29.24 -9.80
C GLN A 60 13.17 -27.86 -9.46
N SER A 61 13.14 -26.94 -10.43
CA SER A 61 13.72 -25.61 -10.28
C SER A 61 12.65 -24.57 -9.93
N GLU A 62 13.01 -23.67 -9.04
CA GLU A 62 12.21 -22.49 -8.73
C GLU A 62 12.19 -21.51 -9.91
N THR A 63 10.98 -21.13 -10.32
CA THR A 63 10.73 -20.15 -11.37
C THR A 63 10.59 -18.76 -10.74
N GLN A 64 11.46 -17.85 -11.15
CA GLN A 64 11.42 -16.46 -10.70
C GLN A 64 10.13 -15.78 -11.15
N PHE A 65 9.50 -15.01 -10.26
CA PHE A 65 8.28 -14.26 -10.57
C PHE A 65 8.29 -12.86 -9.97
N LYS A 66 7.57 -11.93 -10.60
CA LYS A 66 7.25 -10.62 -10.05
C LYS A 66 5.84 -10.65 -9.46
N LEU A 67 5.70 -10.35 -8.16
CA LEU A 67 4.39 -10.04 -7.57
C LEU A 67 4.05 -8.57 -7.89
N LEU A 68 3.22 -8.36 -8.89
CA LEU A 68 2.72 -7.04 -9.27
C LEU A 68 1.44 -6.73 -8.49
N VAL A 69 1.39 -5.56 -7.85
CA VAL A 69 0.18 -5.01 -7.22
C VAL A 69 -0.25 -3.78 -8.01
N GLU A 70 -1.42 -3.85 -8.66
CA GLU A 70 -1.93 -2.83 -9.58
C GLU A 70 -2.55 -1.65 -8.82
N ARG A 71 -1.71 -0.93 -8.04
CA ARG A 71 -2.12 0.23 -7.20
C ARG A 71 -2.49 1.48 -8.00
N GLY A 72 -2.35 1.42 -9.33
CA GLY A 72 -2.30 2.60 -10.18
C GLY A 72 -0.91 3.21 -10.15
N GLU A 73 -0.57 3.94 -11.21
CA GLU A 73 0.74 4.57 -11.37
C GLU A 73 0.54 5.99 -11.90
N HIS A 74 1.28 6.94 -11.35
CA HIS A 74 1.47 8.25 -11.98
C HIS A 74 2.79 8.22 -12.72
N ARG A 75 2.73 8.03 -14.05
CA ARG A 75 3.91 8.06 -14.89
C ARG A 75 4.14 9.49 -15.35
N ARG A 76 5.38 9.97 -15.18
CA ARG A 76 5.75 11.33 -15.54
C ARG A 76 7.00 11.29 -16.42
N THR A 77 6.86 11.70 -17.67
CA THR A 77 7.99 11.77 -18.62
C THR A 77 8.40 13.21 -18.82
N SER A 78 9.69 13.51 -18.60
CA SER A 78 10.24 14.85 -18.79
C SER A 78 10.41 15.17 -20.27
N ILE A 79 10.00 16.38 -20.67
CA ILE A 79 10.14 16.90 -22.03
C ILE A 79 11.08 18.09 -21.96
N SER A 80 12.12 18.06 -22.79
CA SER A 80 13.05 19.19 -22.92
C SER A 80 12.27 20.44 -23.37
N ALA A 81 12.48 21.55 -22.69
CA ALA A 81 11.85 22.81 -23.01
C ALA A 81 12.83 23.95 -22.76
N LYS A 82 12.92 24.89 -23.70
CA LYS A 82 13.71 26.10 -23.55
C LYS A 82 12.81 27.23 -23.04
N MET A 83 13.21 27.85 -21.95
CA MET A 83 12.54 29.06 -21.46
C MET A 83 12.98 30.27 -22.28
N LEU A 84 11.99 31.06 -22.70
CA LEU A 84 12.08 32.28 -23.47
C LEU A 84 11.30 33.39 -22.76
N ASP A 85 11.66 34.63 -23.03
CA ASP A 85 10.87 35.83 -22.71
C ASP A 85 10.40 35.95 -21.25
N LEU A 86 11.22 35.47 -20.29
CA LEU A 86 10.98 35.70 -18.87
C LEU A 86 10.96 37.21 -18.60
N SER A 87 9.79 37.72 -18.25
CA SER A 87 9.50 39.13 -18.09
C SER A 87 8.53 39.33 -16.92
N TYR A 88 8.57 40.51 -16.31
CA TYR A 88 7.67 40.83 -15.20
C TYR A 88 7.18 42.28 -15.29
N LYS A 89 5.98 42.50 -14.76
CA LYS A 89 5.40 43.81 -14.51
C LYS A 89 5.14 43.90 -13.01
N ALA A 90 5.94 44.73 -12.34
CA ALA A 90 5.97 44.81 -10.87
C ALA A 90 4.58 45.02 -10.28
N GLY A 91 4.19 44.14 -9.34
CA GLY A 91 2.90 44.17 -8.65
C GLY A 91 1.71 43.72 -9.52
N GLU A 92 1.95 43.20 -10.72
CA GLU A 92 0.91 42.69 -11.62
C GLU A 92 1.15 41.24 -12.01
N THR A 93 2.15 40.95 -12.84
CA THR A 93 2.36 39.61 -13.41
C THR A 93 3.82 39.31 -13.71
N THR A 94 4.18 38.04 -13.63
CA THR A 94 5.40 37.48 -14.21
C THR A 94 5.02 36.51 -15.32
N SER A 95 5.65 36.60 -16.49
CA SER A 95 5.35 35.74 -17.64
C SER A 95 6.60 35.20 -18.32
N PHE A 96 6.50 34.00 -18.87
CA PHE A 96 7.54 33.39 -19.69
C PHE A 96 6.93 32.42 -20.70
N VAL A 97 7.69 32.09 -21.73
CA VAL A 97 7.32 31.11 -22.76
C VAL A 97 8.24 29.90 -22.69
N LEU A 98 7.70 28.71 -22.84
CA LEU A 98 8.46 27.47 -23.02
C LEU A 98 8.31 27.02 -24.47
N ASP A 99 9.44 26.85 -25.16
CA ASP A 99 9.52 26.22 -26.48
C ASP A 99 9.95 24.75 -26.31
N LEU A 100 9.09 23.82 -26.72
CA LEU A 100 9.35 22.38 -26.68
C LEU A 100 10.29 21.90 -27.80
N GLU A 101 10.72 22.79 -28.69
CA GLU A 101 11.60 22.57 -29.85
C GLU A 101 11.04 21.63 -30.94
N GLN A 102 9.99 20.86 -30.63
CA GLN A 102 9.32 19.93 -31.52
C GLN A 102 7.80 20.06 -31.41
N GLU A 103 7.11 19.92 -32.54
CA GLU A 103 5.65 19.84 -32.60
C GLU A 103 5.17 18.40 -32.37
N GLY A 104 3.94 18.23 -31.88
CA GLY A 104 3.33 16.90 -31.77
C GLY A 104 3.72 16.10 -30.53
N LEU A 105 4.64 16.61 -29.69
CA LEU A 105 4.95 16.01 -28.40
C LEU A 105 3.75 16.17 -27.46
N LEU A 106 3.26 15.06 -26.89
CA LEU A 106 2.20 15.11 -25.89
C LEU A 106 2.77 15.64 -24.56
N HIS A 107 2.09 16.61 -23.96
CA HIS A 107 2.42 17.16 -22.65
C HIS A 107 1.14 17.58 -21.90
N SER A 108 1.21 17.62 -20.56
CA SER A 108 0.03 17.88 -19.71
C SER A 108 0.35 18.57 -18.38
N GLU A 109 1.63 18.82 -18.09
CA GLU A 109 2.04 19.44 -16.83
C GLU A 109 3.26 20.36 -17.04
N ILE A 110 3.31 21.46 -16.30
CA ILE A 110 4.48 22.33 -16.16
C ILE A 110 4.85 22.36 -14.68
N GLU A 111 6.13 22.22 -14.36
CA GLU A 111 6.67 22.49 -13.02
C GLU A 111 7.58 23.72 -13.06
N VAL A 112 7.22 24.74 -12.29
CA VAL A 112 8.00 25.96 -12.15
C VAL A 112 9.11 25.74 -11.11
N ARG A 113 10.36 25.98 -11.50
CA ARG A 113 11.51 25.94 -10.61
C ARG A 113 11.73 27.33 -10.03
N THR A 114 11.70 27.41 -8.70
CA THR A 114 11.85 28.66 -7.95
C THR A 114 12.51 28.39 -6.60
N THR A 115 13.40 29.28 -6.15
CA THR A 115 13.91 29.27 -4.77
C THR A 115 13.07 30.08 -3.79
N SER A 116 12.03 30.78 -4.26
CA SER A 116 11.13 31.53 -3.38
C SER A 116 10.42 30.59 -2.40
N LYS A 117 10.12 31.10 -1.21
CA LYS A 117 9.35 30.42 -0.16
C LYS A 117 8.14 31.27 0.21
N ASN A 118 7.17 30.67 0.90
CA ASN A 118 6.05 31.40 1.52
C ASN A 118 5.25 32.26 0.53
N PHE A 119 4.80 31.64 -0.56
CA PHE A 119 4.00 32.30 -1.59
C PHE A 119 2.78 31.46 -1.96
N GLN A 120 1.77 32.13 -2.53
CA GLN A 120 0.68 31.51 -3.26
C GLN A 120 0.36 32.40 -4.45
N ARG A 121 0.33 31.85 -5.66
CA ARG A 121 0.01 32.59 -6.89
C ARG A 121 -0.97 31.81 -7.74
N ASP A 122 -1.86 32.55 -8.37
CA ASP A 122 -2.67 32.02 -9.45
C ASP A 122 -1.88 32.07 -10.76
N VAL A 123 -2.11 31.08 -11.62
CA VAL A 123 -1.33 30.86 -12.84
C VAL A 123 -2.27 30.54 -13.99
N VAL A 124 -2.08 31.24 -15.10
CA VAL A 124 -2.72 30.98 -16.38
C VAL A 124 -1.71 30.33 -17.32
N VAL A 125 -2.14 29.26 -18.00
CA VAL A 125 -1.34 28.58 -19.02
C VAL A 125 -2.06 28.70 -20.35
N GLU A 126 -1.36 29.21 -21.35
CA GLU A 126 -1.80 29.29 -22.73
C GLU A 126 -0.87 28.46 -23.63
N GLY A 127 -1.44 27.87 -24.68
CA GLY A 127 -0.75 27.04 -25.65
C GLY A 127 -0.83 27.63 -27.05
N SER A 128 0.23 27.47 -27.83
CA SER A 128 0.27 27.90 -29.23
C SER A 128 1.11 26.94 -30.09
N LEU A 129 0.67 26.72 -31.33
CA LEU A 129 1.45 25.96 -32.32
C LEU A 129 2.53 26.83 -32.98
N ASP A 130 2.26 28.12 -33.17
CA ASP A 130 3.06 29.04 -33.99
C ASP A 130 3.70 30.18 -33.17
N GLY A 131 3.40 30.27 -31.87
CA GLY A 131 3.85 31.37 -30.99
C GLY A 131 3.09 32.68 -31.20
N LEU A 132 2.11 32.70 -32.10
CA LEU A 132 1.33 33.89 -32.47
C LEU A 132 -0.12 33.77 -32.00
N ASN A 133 -0.72 32.60 -32.22
CA ASN A 133 -2.12 32.30 -31.89
C ASN A 133 -2.17 31.49 -30.60
N TRP A 134 -2.55 32.17 -29.51
CA TRP A 134 -2.60 31.59 -28.17
C TRP A 134 -4.01 31.13 -27.80
N ARG A 135 -4.10 29.97 -27.16
CA ARG A 135 -5.34 29.41 -26.62
C ARG A 135 -5.13 29.01 -25.18
N VAL A 136 -6.09 29.34 -24.34
CA VAL A 136 -6.06 29.00 -22.92
C VAL A 136 -6.13 27.48 -22.74
N LEU A 137 -5.16 26.92 -22.00
CA LEU A 137 -5.15 25.53 -21.55
C LEU A 137 -5.64 25.41 -20.10
N LYS A 138 -5.37 26.43 -19.26
CA LYS A 138 -5.77 26.48 -17.84
C LYS A 138 -5.86 27.92 -17.36
N THR A 139 -6.93 28.28 -16.63
CA THR A 139 -7.15 29.63 -16.07
C THR A 139 -7.05 29.71 -14.55
N ASP A 140 -7.22 28.58 -13.88
CA ASP A 140 -7.32 28.40 -12.43
C ASP A 140 -6.14 27.56 -11.91
N GLY A 141 -4.97 27.69 -12.54
CA GLY A 141 -3.74 27.10 -12.04
C GLY A 141 -3.32 27.79 -10.73
N ARG A 142 -2.69 27.05 -9.82
CA ARG A 142 -2.17 27.62 -8.58
C ARG A 142 -0.84 26.98 -8.23
N ILE A 143 0.12 27.80 -7.85
CA ILE A 143 1.39 27.37 -7.26
C ILE A 143 1.53 27.97 -5.87
N PHE A 144 2.11 27.21 -4.95
CA PHE A 144 2.30 27.65 -3.58
C PHE A 144 3.50 27.00 -2.91
N ASP A 145 4.00 27.68 -1.89
CA ASP A 145 4.98 27.20 -0.93
C ASP A 145 4.59 27.79 0.43
N PHE A 146 4.37 26.94 1.43
CA PHE A 146 4.15 27.31 2.82
C PHE A 146 5.21 26.60 3.65
N THR A 147 6.24 27.33 4.05
CA THR A 147 7.36 26.84 4.83
C THR A 147 7.43 27.61 6.15
N ILE A 148 7.12 26.92 7.25
CA ILE A 148 7.23 27.46 8.60
C ILE A 148 8.58 27.01 9.17
N ASP A 149 9.56 27.92 9.11
CA ASP A 149 10.87 27.73 9.75
C ASP A 149 10.74 28.11 11.24
N GLU A 150 10.40 27.17 12.13
CA GLU A 150 10.46 27.40 13.58
C GLU A 150 11.88 27.17 14.12
N ALA A 151 12.40 28.16 14.85
CA ALA A 151 13.65 28.04 15.59
C ALA A 151 13.40 27.31 16.92
N GLY A 152 13.35 25.97 16.88
CA GLY A 152 13.16 25.11 18.04
C GLY A 152 12.95 23.65 17.63
N GLU A 153 13.20 22.69 18.53
CA GLU A 153 13.29 21.23 18.28
C GLU A 153 12.01 20.53 17.78
N ASP A 154 10.97 21.26 17.37
CA ASP A 154 9.74 20.68 16.80
C ASP A 154 9.77 20.72 15.26
N GLN A 155 9.32 19.62 14.63
CA GLN A 155 9.46 19.37 13.20
C GLN A 155 8.82 20.49 12.36
N GLY A 156 9.65 21.28 11.67
CA GLY A 156 9.20 22.33 10.75
C GLY A 156 8.20 21.80 9.71
N PHE A 157 7.14 22.56 9.47
CA PHE A 157 6.11 22.23 8.48
C PHE A 157 6.46 22.86 7.13
N SER A 158 6.50 22.05 6.06
CA SER A 158 6.61 22.55 4.69
C SER A 158 5.57 21.88 3.78
N ALA A 159 4.81 22.68 3.05
CA ALA A 159 3.87 22.23 2.03
C ALA A 159 4.09 23.05 0.76
N ARG A 160 4.43 22.40 -0.35
CA ARG A 160 4.80 23.05 -1.61
C ARG A 160 4.19 22.33 -2.80
N ASP A 161 3.59 23.08 -3.71
CA ASP A 161 3.25 22.60 -5.04
C ASP A 161 3.51 23.69 -6.08
N THR A 162 4.45 23.42 -6.98
CA THR A 162 4.83 24.31 -8.08
C THR A 162 4.45 23.74 -9.44
N ARG A 163 3.56 22.75 -9.46
CA ARG A 163 3.09 22.09 -10.68
C ARG A 163 1.76 22.66 -11.12
N ILE A 164 1.62 22.86 -12.43
CA ILE A 164 0.36 23.27 -13.07
C ILE A 164 -0.03 22.16 -14.06
N ASN A 165 -1.14 21.50 -13.76
CA ASN A 165 -1.76 20.50 -14.62
C ASN A 165 -2.77 21.13 -15.59
N TYR A 166 -2.80 20.64 -16.81
CA TYR A 166 -3.73 21.09 -17.86
C TYR A 166 -4.09 19.91 -18.79
N PRO A 167 -5.16 20.02 -19.60
CA PRO A 167 -5.52 18.95 -20.54
C PRO A 167 -4.36 18.58 -21.48
N ALA A 168 -4.22 17.30 -21.80
CA ALA A 168 -3.17 16.84 -22.70
C ALA A 168 -3.21 17.60 -24.04
N SER A 169 -2.04 18.09 -24.45
CA SER A 169 -1.88 18.97 -25.61
C SER A 169 -0.63 18.57 -26.41
N THR A 170 -0.57 19.03 -27.65
CA THR A 170 0.54 18.82 -28.60
C THR A 170 1.13 20.13 -29.13
N VAL A 171 0.77 21.24 -28.49
CA VAL A 171 1.23 22.58 -28.86
C VAL A 171 2.71 22.73 -28.55
N ARG A 172 3.46 23.40 -29.43
CA ARG A 172 4.90 23.57 -29.25
C ARG A 172 5.25 24.63 -28.19
N TYR A 173 4.45 25.69 -28.11
CA TYR A 173 4.71 26.82 -27.24
C TYR A 173 3.73 26.87 -26.08
N LEU A 174 4.25 27.06 -24.88
CA LEU A 174 3.48 27.23 -23.65
C LEU A 174 3.83 28.58 -23.02
N LYS A 175 2.86 29.47 -22.89
CA LYS A 175 3.03 30.74 -22.17
C LYS A 175 2.42 30.59 -20.80
N VAL A 176 3.22 30.88 -19.78
CA VAL A 176 2.82 30.84 -18.38
C VAL A 176 2.77 32.27 -17.88
N THR A 177 1.64 32.65 -17.30
CA THR A 177 1.43 33.95 -16.66
C THR A 177 1.10 33.70 -15.20
N ILE A 178 1.92 34.24 -14.30
CA ILE A 178 1.78 34.14 -12.85
C ILE A 178 1.26 35.48 -12.35
N ASP A 179 0.12 35.49 -11.69
CA ASP A 179 -0.49 36.70 -11.15
C ASP A 179 0.11 37.06 -9.80
N GLU A 180 0.61 38.29 -9.67
CA GLU A 180 1.33 38.81 -8.49
C GLU A 180 0.67 40.08 -7.95
N PRO A 181 -0.61 40.04 -7.50
CA PRO A 181 -1.38 41.23 -7.18
C PRO A 181 -0.83 41.95 -5.94
N GLY A 182 0.05 42.94 -6.15
CA GLY A 182 0.68 43.73 -5.10
C GLY A 182 1.59 42.92 -4.14
N GLN A 183 2.03 41.73 -4.55
CA GLN A 183 2.92 40.87 -3.75
C GLN A 183 4.36 40.88 -4.29
N ASP A 184 5.30 40.36 -3.50
CA ASP A 184 6.70 40.21 -3.92
C ASP A 184 6.84 39.27 -5.13
N LEU A 185 7.83 39.57 -5.96
CA LEU A 185 8.18 38.79 -7.15
C LEU A 185 8.65 37.38 -6.76
N ILE A 186 8.19 36.37 -7.52
CA ILE A 186 8.74 35.02 -7.44
C ILE A 186 9.99 34.92 -8.30
N ALA A 187 11.09 34.44 -7.71
CA ALA A 187 12.32 34.16 -8.47
C ALA A 187 12.11 32.89 -9.32
N ILE A 188 12.04 33.04 -10.64
CA ILE A 188 11.89 31.91 -11.57
C ILE A 188 13.26 31.48 -12.07
N ASP A 189 13.72 30.32 -11.63
CA ASP A 189 15.01 29.74 -12.03
C ASP A 189 14.89 28.92 -13.33
N GLY A 190 13.68 28.50 -13.66
CA GLY A 190 13.38 27.71 -14.85
C GLY A 190 12.00 27.07 -14.76
N ALA A 191 11.69 26.25 -15.76
CA ALA A 191 10.51 25.40 -15.73
C ALA A 191 10.78 24.13 -16.52
N GLN A 192 10.10 23.05 -16.16
CA GLN A 192 10.21 21.76 -16.85
C GLN A 192 8.81 21.33 -17.27
N VAL A 193 8.69 20.84 -18.50
CA VAL A 193 7.44 20.32 -19.05
C VAL A 193 7.42 18.81 -18.92
N PHE A 194 6.26 18.26 -18.61
CA PHE A 194 6.07 16.84 -18.47
C PHE A 194 4.82 16.36 -19.19
N PHE A 195 4.87 15.10 -19.60
CA PHE A 195 3.67 14.32 -19.86
C PHE A 195 3.38 13.45 -18.65
N ALA A 196 2.32 13.82 -17.93
CA ALA A 196 1.81 13.06 -16.80
C ALA A 196 0.67 12.15 -17.27
N GLN A 197 0.81 10.85 -17.04
CA GLN A 197 -0.21 9.84 -17.26
C GLN A 197 -0.62 9.26 -15.91
N GLN A 198 -1.92 9.22 -15.67
CA GLN A 198 -2.49 8.57 -14.50
C GLN A 198 -3.13 7.24 -14.91
N PHE A 199 -2.55 6.15 -14.44
CA PHE A 199 -3.11 4.82 -14.57
C PHE A 199 -3.98 4.55 -13.35
N ALA A 200 -5.27 4.31 -13.57
CA ALA A 200 -6.18 3.94 -12.51
C ALA A 200 -5.77 2.57 -11.91
N PRO A 201 -5.94 2.36 -10.59
CA PRO A 201 -5.73 1.05 -9.99
C PRO A 201 -6.66 0.02 -10.62
N LYS A 202 -6.14 -1.19 -10.86
CA LYS A 202 -6.99 -2.35 -11.15
C LYS A 202 -7.35 -3.02 -9.83
N ARG A 203 -8.60 -3.47 -9.72
CA ARG A 203 -9.16 -3.98 -8.48
C ARG A 203 -9.84 -5.33 -8.70
N THR A 204 -9.86 -6.12 -7.64
CA THR A 204 -10.70 -7.31 -7.51
C THR A 204 -11.74 -7.00 -6.44
N SER A 205 -13.00 -7.34 -6.68
CA SER A 205 -14.08 -7.20 -5.71
C SER A 205 -14.63 -8.57 -5.32
N LEU A 206 -15.03 -8.69 -4.05
CA LEU A 206 -15.70 -9.84 -3.49
C LEU A 206 -17.02 -9.40 -2.87
N PRO A 207 -18.13 -10.14 -3.05
CA PRO A 207 -19.34 -9.87 -2.32
C PRO A 207 -19.10 -10.09 -0.81
N ALA A 208 -19.64 -9.20 0.01
CA ALA A 208 -19.65 -9.33 1.45
C ALA A 208 -21.07 -9.67 1.90
N GLU A 209 -21.26 -10.87 2.46
CA GLU A 209 -22.55 -11.31 2.98
C GLU A 209 -22.88 -10.55 4.27
N ILE A 210 -24.07 -9.96 4.34
CA ILE A 210 -24.57 -9.31 5.56
C ILE A 210 -25.12 -10.40 6.47
N LEU A 211 -24.33 -10.84 7.45
CA LEU A 211 -24.71 -11.88 8.41
C LEU A 211 -25.75 -11.40 9.41
N SER A 212 -25.64 -10.15 9.85
CA SER A 212 -26.58 -9.55 10.78
C SER A 212 -26.71 -8.04 10.59
N ARG A 213 -27.89 -7.54 10.98
CA ARG A 213 -28.21 -6.13 11.09
C ARG A 213 -28.79 -5.89 12.48
N GLU A 214 -28.17 -5.01 13.23
CA GLU A 214 -28.60 -4.61 14.56
C GLU A 214 -28.83 -3.10 14.58
N GLU A 215 -29.99 -2.67 15.09
CA GLU A 215 -30.34 -1.27 15.26
C GLU A 215 -30.32 -0.95 16.76
N ASP A 216 -29.41 -0.08 17.15
CA ASP A 216 -29.28 0.39 18.53
C ASP A 216 -29.95 1.77 18.61
N THR A 217 -31.19 1.77 19.11
CA THR A 217 -32.01 2.97 19.25
C THR A 217 -31.55 3.88 20.39
N GLU A 218 -30.76 3.38 21.35
CA GLU A 218 -30.22 4.22 22.43
C GLU A 218 -29.04 5.05 21.94
N ARG A 219 -28.21 4.47 21.06
CA ARG A 219 -27.05 5.14 20.45
C ARG A 219 -27.33 5.73 19.06
N ASN A 220 -28.55 5.59 18.55
CA ASN A 220 -28.94 6.02 17.21
C ASN A 220 -27.98 5.53 16.11
N GLN A 221 -27.73 4.23 16.08
CA GLN A 221 -26.79 3.62 15.14
C GLN A 221 -27.30 2.28 14.59
N THR A 222 -26.85 1.93 13.39
CA THR A 222 -27.08 0.63 12.78
C THR A 222 -25.74 -0.08 12.58
N SER A 223 -25.61 -1.31 13.06
CA SER A 223 -24.42 -2.15 12.87
C SER A 223 -24.70 -3.29 11.91
N LEU A 224 -23.84 -3.47 10.92
CA LEU A 224 -23.86 -4.57 9.96
C LEU A 224 -22.62 -5.44 10.18
N VAL A 225 -22.80 -6.74 10.39
CA VAL A 225 -21.70 -7.71 10.38
C VAL A 225 -21.62 -8.33 9.00
N LEU A 226 -20.45 -8.22 8.39
CA LEU A 226 -20.16 -8.61 7.01
C LEU A 226 -19.16 -9.77 6.99
N ASP A 227 -19.38 -10.76 6.12
CA ASP A 227 -18.47 -11.89 5.87
C ASP A 227 -18.03 -11.92 4.41
N LEU A 228 -16.71 -11.89 4.17
CA LEU A 228 -16.15 -12.02 2.82
C LEU A 228 -16.07 -13.48 2.34
N GLY A 229 -16.51 -14.44 3.16
CA GLY A 229 -16.45 -15.88 2.89
C GLY A 229 -15.05 -16.49 3.07
N SER A 230 -13.99 -15.67 3.09
CA SER A 230 -12.63 -16.13 3.27
C SER A 230 -11.73 -15.06 3.91
N SER A 231 -10.68 -15.50 4.60
CA SER A 231 -9.63 -14.63 5.13
C SER A 231 -8.50 -14.42 4.12
N GLY A 232 -7.60 -13.48 4.41
CA GLY A 232 -6.37 -13.29 3.65
C GLY A 232 -6.50 -12.34 2.46
N PHE A 233 -7.70 -12.15 1.93
CA PHE A 233 -7.94 -11.18 0.85
C PHE A 233 -7.65 -9.75 1.36
N PRO A 234 -6.66 -9.03 0.79
CA PRO A 234 -6.22 -7.73 1.29
C PRO A 234 -7.16 -6.60 0.83
N ALA A 235 -8.39 -6.59 1.35
CA ALA A 235 -9.36 -5.55 1.05
C ALA A 235 -8.90 -4.19 1.59
N ASN A 236 -9.16 -3.13 0.83
CA ASN A 236 -8.85 -1.75 1.21
C ASN A 236 -10.02 -0.78 0.96
N GLN A 237 -11.15 -1.29 0.50
CA GLN A 237 -12.35 -0.50 0.27
C GLN A 237 -13.60 -1.36 0.48
N LEU A 238 -14.64 -0.81 1.11
CA LEU A 238 -15.99 -1.35 1.06
C LEU A 238 -16.85 -0.46 0.17
N ILE A 239 -17.69 -1.06 -0.66
CA ILE A 239 -18.59 -0.36 -1.57
C ILE A 239 -20.02 -0.79 -1.21
N LEU A 240 -20.84 0.18 -0.82
CA LEU A 240 -22.23 -0.06 -0.43
C LEU A 240 -23.17 0.23 -1.59
N THR A 241 -24.24 -0.55 -1.70
CA THR A 241 -25.36 -0.26 -2.61
C THR A 241 -26.62 0.01 -1.80
N THR A 242 -27.33 1.09 -2.11
CA THR A 242 -28.63 1.45 -1.52
C THR A 242 -29.48 2.19 -2.55
N GLU A 243 -30.81 2.03 -2.46
CA GLU A 243 -31.79 2.78 -3.25
C GLU A 243 -32.17 4.12 -2.60
N GLN A 244 -31.73 4.37 -1.36
CA GLN A 244 -32.03 5.63 -0.70
C GLN A 244 -31.19 6.77 -1.25
N GLU A 245 -31.81 7.94 -1.37
CA GLU A 245 -31.17 9.18 -1.81
C GLU A 245 -31.29 10.25 -0.72
N ASN A 246 -30.55 11.35 -0.89
CA ASN A 246 -30.59 12.53 -0.02
C ASN A 246 -30.26 12.23 1.45
N PHE A 247 -29.11 11.60 1.67
CA PHE A 247 -28.57 11.35 3.00
C PHE A 247 -27.08 11.66 3.08
N HIS A 248 -26.62 11.85 4.31
CA HIS A 248 -25.22 11.97 4.69
C HIS A 248 -25.06 11.29 6.05
N ARG A 249 -24.19 10.28 6.14
CA ARG A 249 -23.99 9.47 7.35
C ARG A 249 -22.52 9.29 7.63
N ARG A 250 -22.18 9.37 8.91
CA ARG A 250 -20.86 8.98 9.40
C ARG A 250 -20.84 7.48 9.62
N VAL A 251 -19.71 6.86 9.33
CA VAL A 251 -19.51 5.42 9.47
C VAL A 251 -18.19 5.10 10.17
N ILE A 252 -18.22 4.02 10.92
CA ILE A 252 -17.07 3.44 11.61
C ILE A 252 -16.92 2.01 11.08
N LEU A 253 -15.69 1.66 10.69
CA LEU A 253 -15.38 0.33 10.19
C LEU A 253 -14.37 -0.37 11.10
N GLU A 254 -14.76 -1.55 11.56
CA GLU A 254 -13.93 -2.49 12.28
C GLU A 254 -13.76 -3.78 11.47
N ALA A 255 -12.67 -4.51 11.73
CA ALA A 255 -12.41 -5.80 11.12
C ALA A 255 -12.10 -6.86 12.18
N SER A 256 -12.34 -8.11 11.84
CA SER A 256 -12.10 -9.26 12.70
C SER A 256 -11.69 -10.49 11.89
N SER A 257 -10.85 -11.34 12.47
CA SER A 257 -10.53 -12.66 11.91
C SER A 257 -11.49 -13.75 12.39
N ASP A 258 -12.15 -13.56 13.54
CA ASP A 258 -12.94 -14.58 14.24
C ASP A 258 -14.39 -14.15 14.52
N SER A 259 -14.80 -12.96 14.07
CA SER A 259 -16.08 -12.31 14.35
C SER A 259 -16.35 -11.98 15.84
N VAL A 260 -15.35 -12.17 16.71
CA VAL A 260 -15.44 -11.95 18.16
C VAL A 260 -14.58 -10.78 18.58
N ASN A 261 -13.32 -10.77 18.15
CA ASN A 261 -12.34 -9.74 18.47
C ASN A 261 -12.30 -8.71 17.34
N TRP A 262 -12.79 -7.51 17.62
CA TRP A 262 -12.93 -6.43 16.64
C TRP A 262 -11.84 -5.38 16.84
N ARG A 263 -11.26 -4.92 15.72
CA ARG A 263 -10.29 -3.81 15.71
C ARG A 263 -10.71 -2.74 14.70
N PRO A 264 -10.58 -1.45 15.00
CA PRO A 264 -10.84 -0.39 14.04
C PRO A 264 -9.85 -0.49 12.87
N VAL A 265 -10.35 -0.35 11.64
CA VAL A 265 -9.53 -0.36 10.41
C VAL A 265 -9.66 0.93 9.60
N SER A 266 -10.73 1.70 9.79
CA SER A 266 -10.85 3.04 9.22
C SER A 266 -10.86 4.09 10.33
N ARG A 267 -10.46 5.33 9.99
CA ARG A 267 -10.93 6.50 10.74
C ARG A 267 -12.41 6.73 10.41
N LEU A 268 -13.06 7.62 11.16
CA LEU A 268 -14.41 8.08 10.88
C LEU A 268 -14.51 8.49 9.40
N ALA A 269 -15.33 7.77 8.64
CA ALA A 269 -15.58 8.03 7.23
C ALA A 269 -17.02 8.51 7.05
N THR A 270 -17.35 8.98 5.85
CA THR A 270 -18.68 9.48 5.52
C THR A 270 -19.14 8.80 4.25
N ILE A 271 -20.41 8.43 4.21
CA ILE A 271 -21.12 8.03 3.00
C ILE A 271 -22.25 9.02 2.73
N PHE A 272 -22.50 9.33 1.48
CA PHE A 272 -23.57 10.25 1.10
C PHE A 272 -24.16 9.92 -0.27
N SER A 273 -25.41 10.34 -0.45
CA SER A 273 -26.09 10.38 -1.73
C SER A 273 -26.94 11.64 -1.76
N PHE A 274 -26.73 12.50 -2.75
CA PHE A 274 -27.50 13.73 -2.93
C PHE A 274 -28.10 13.74 -4.33
N ASN A 275 -29.38 14.02 -4.39
CA ASN A 275 -30.14 14.25 -5.61
C ASN A 275 -31.03 15.47 -5.37
N THR A 276 -30.44 16.65 -5.59
CA THR A 276 -31.05 17.95 -5.34
C THR A 276 -30.89 18.86 -6.57
N PRO A 277 -31.69 19.93 -6.71
CA PRO A 277 -31.55 20.85 -7.84
C PRO A 277 -30.18 21.54 -7.95
N LEU A 278 -29.43 21.67 -6.83
CA LEU A 278 -28.12 22.31 -6.79
C LEU A 278 -26.96 21.33 -6.96
N PHE A 279 -27.17 20.05 -6.62
CA PHE A 279 -26.13 19.04 -6.66
C PHE A 279 -26.71 17.64 -6.78
N VAL A 280 -26.14 16.86 -7.70
CA VAL A 280 -26.40 15.43 -7.88
C VAL A 280 -25.06 14.70 -7.81
N GLY A 281 -24.91 13.81 -6.84
CA GLY A 281 -23.69 13.03 -6.64
C GLY A 281 -23.74 12.16 -5.38
N SER A 282 -22.93 11.10 -5.37
CA SER A 282 -22.86 10.15 -4.27
C SER A 282 -21.45 9.61 -4.09
N ASP A 283 -21.12 9.23 -2.85
CA ASP A 283 -19.97 8.40 -2.53
C ASP A 283 -20.41 7.41 -1.44
N LEU A 284 -20.50 6.14 -1.84
CA LEU A 284 -20.88 5.02 -0.98
C LEU A 284 -19.69 4.11 -0.71
N SER A 285 -18.48 4.63 -0.89
CA SER A 285 -17.25 3.88 -0.72
C SER A 285 -16.53 4.27 0.57
N ILE A 286 -15.99 3.28 1.27
CA ILE A 286 -15.28 3.44 2.53
C ILE A 286 -13.87 2.90 2.32
N SER A 287 -12.89 3.80 2.22
CA SER A 287 -11.48 3.43 2.01
C SER A 287 -10.73 3.24 3.34
N PHE A 288 -9.86 2.23 3.42
CA PHE A 288 -9.06 1.91 4.60
C PHE A 288 -7.73 1.24 4.20
N PRO A 289 -6.71 1.18 5.08
CA PRO A 289 -5.49 0.42 4.82
C PRO A 289 -5.78 -1.05 4.53
N GLU A 290 -4.96 -1.72 3.72
CA GLU A 290 -5.17 -3.14 3.38
C GLU A 290 -5.33 -4.01 4.64
N SER A 291 -6.46 -4.71 4.72
CA SER A 291 -6.81 -5.59 5.83
C SER A 291 -7.13 -6.98 5.28
N PRO A 292 -6.43 -8.04 5.73
CA PRO A 292 -6.66 -9.43 5.31
C PRO A 292 -7.75 -10.14 6.15
N SER A 293 -8.62 -9.39 6.81
CA SER A 293 -9.65 -9.92 7.70
C SER A 293 -10.80 -10.54 6.91
N ARG A 294 -11.44 -11.58 7.47
CA ARG A 294 -12.63 -12.20 6.88
C ARG A 294 -13.90 -11.41 7.20
N TYR A 295 -13.98 -10.88 8.41
CA TYR A 295 -15.19 -10.21 8.91
C TYR A 295 -14.97 -8.71 9.04
N TYR A 296 -16.00 -7.95 8.72
CA TYR A 296 -16.05 -6.50 8.90
C TYR A 296 -17.32 -6.11 9.64
N ARG A 297 -17.23 -5.11 10.52
CA ARG A 297 -18.39 -4.53 11.20
C ARG A 297 -18.48 -3.07 10.80
N LEU A 298 -19.56 -2.75 10.08
CA LEU A 298 -19.87 -1.40 9.66
C LEU A 298 -20.91 -0.83 10.60
N THR A 299 -20.56 0.21 11.34
CA THR A 299 -21.49 0.96 12.17
C THR A 299 -21.83 2.28 11.48
N ILE A 300 -23.10 2.47 11.16
CA ILE A 300 -23.66 3.68 10.56
C ILE A 300 -24.28 4.51 11.67
N VAL A 301 -23.80 5.74 11.84
CA VAL A 301 -24.36 6.69 12.82
C VAL A 301 -25.57 7.36 12.17
N ASN A 302 -26.77 7.06 12.68
CA ASN A 302 -28.03 7.55 12.12
C ASN A 302 -28.39 8.95 12.62
N GLU A 303 -27.89 9.35 13.80
CA GLU A 303 -28.32 10.57 14.49
C GLU A 303 -29.85 10.56 14.65
N ASP A 304 -30.55 11.67 14.40
CA ASP A 304 -32.03 11.71 14.52
C ASP A 304 -32.76 11.18 13.27
N ASN A 305 -32.06 10.49 12.37
CA ASN A 305 -32.64 9.98 11.13
C ASN A 305 -33.01 8.49 11.23
N PRO A 306 -33.96 8.01 10.42
CA PRO A 306 -34.22 6.58 10.32
C PRO A 306 -32.99 5.79 9.83
N PRO A 307 -32.89 4.50 10.19
CA PRO A 307 -31.86 3.58 9.69
C PRO A 307 -31.72 3.59 8.16
N LEU A 308 -30.48 3.46 7.68
CA LEU A 308 -30.17 3.39 6.25
C LEU A 308 -30.33 1.95 5.72
N SER A 309 -31.14 1.77 4.69
CA SER A 309 -31.41 0.53 3.96
C SER A 309 -30.25 0.17 3.04
N ILE A 310 -29.26 -0.56 3.54
CA ILE A 310 -28.20 -1.15 2.71
C ILE A 310 -28.71 -2.42 2.02
N GLY A 311 -28.54 -2.49 0.69
CA GLY A 311 -28.92 -3.62 -0.15
C GLY A 311 -27.80 -4.66 -0.26
N SER A 312 -26.62 -4.24 -0.73
CA SER A 312 -25.44 -5.10 -0.84
C SER A 312 -24.18 -4.36 -0.41
N VAL A 313 -23.17 -5.16 -0.06
CA VAL A 313 -21.82 -4.67 0.25
C VAL A 313 -20.81 -5.50 -0.53
N GLU A 314 -19.84 -4.83 -1.14
CA GLU A 314 -18.69 -5.47 -1.76
C GLU A 314 -17.40 -5.00 -1.09
N ALA A 315 -16.46 -5.91 -0.89
CA ALA A 315 -15.11 -5.58 -0.49
C ALA A 315 -14.21 -5.57 -1.73
N SER A 316 -13.46 -4.48 -1.91
CA SER A 316 -12.52 -4.32 -3.02
C SER A 316 -11.08 -4.25 -2.49
N GLY A 317 -10.16 -4.79 -3.27
CA GLY A 317 -8.71 -4.75 -3.03
C GLY A 317 -7.95 -4.57 -4.35
N TYR A 318 -6.68 -4.19 -4.27
CA TYR A 318 -5.86 -4.07 -5.49
C TYR A 318 -5.64 -5.44 -6.13
N LEU A 319 -5.77 -5.49 -7.46
CA LEU A 319 -5.48 -6.67 -8.25
C LEU A 319 -4.00 -7.04 -8.08
N ARG A 320 -3.75 -8.34 -7.87
CA ARG A 320 -2.41 -8.92 -7.72
C ARG A 320 -2.17 -9.92 -8.82
N LYS A 321 -0.99 -9.86 -9.42
CA LYS A 321 -0.55 -10.77 -10.49
C LYS A 321 0.82 -11.32 -10.15
N LEU A 322 1.04 -12.60 -10.41
CA LEU A 322 2.36 -13.21 -10.49
C LEU A 322 2.75 -13.23 -11.96
N ILE A 323 3.83 -12.54 -12.32
CA ILE A 323 4.35 -12.48 -13.69
C ILE A 323 5.64 -13.28 -13.74
N PHE A 324 5.72 -14.28 -14.61
CA PHE A 324 6.87 -15.16 -14.72
C PHE A 324 7.00 -15.72 -16.14
N SER A 325 8.18 -16.24 -16.48
CA SER A 325 8.41 -16.92 -17.76
C SER A 325 8.01 -18.39 -17.67
N ALA A 326 7.17 -18.84 -18.59
CA ALA A 326 6.77 -20.23 -18.73
C ALA A 326 7.20 -20.78 -20.08
N GLN A 327 7.63 -22.05 -20.09
CA GLN A 327 7.92 -22.80 -21.30
C GLN A 327 6.65 -23.53 -21.78
N SER A 328 6.42 -23.52 -23.09
CA SER A 328 5.31 -24.25 -23.70
C SER A 328 5.37 -25.74 -23.36
N GLY A 329 4.27 -26.30 -22.86
CA GLY A 329 4.19 -27.69 -22.40
C GLY A 329 4.88 -27.99 -21.06
N GLY A 330 5.43 -26.99 -20.37
CA GLY A 330 5.99 -27.16 -19.03
C GLY A 330 4.91 -27.45 -17.98
N ASP A 331 5.27 -28.24 -16.96
CA ASP A 331 4.42 -28.51 -15.80
C ASP A 331 4.90 -27.68 -14.61
N TYR A 332 4.03 -26.83 -14.08
CA TYR A 332 4.36 -25.87 -13.05
C TYR A 332 3.39 -26.01 -11.87
N ARG A 333 3.88 -25.79 -10.65
CA ARG A 333 3.08 -25.78 -9.43
C ARG A 333 3.33 -24.52 -8.62
N LEU A 334 2.25 -23.90 -8.14
CA LEU A 334 2.29 -22.85 -7.14
C LEU A 334 2.22 -23.48 -5.74
N TYR A 335 3.31 -23.43 -4.99
CA TYR A 335 3.39 -23.85 -3.59
C TYR A 335 3.13 -22.67 -2.65
N TYR A 336 2.43 -22.94 -1.54
CA TYR A 336 2.08 -21.95 -0.52
C TYR A 336 1.76 -22.57 0.85
N GLY A 337 1.58 -21.71 1.87
CA GLY A 337 1.27 -22.13 3.25
C GLY A 337 2.51 -22.44 4.09
N ASN A 338 3.65 -21.81 3.78
CA ASN A 338 4.86 -21.87 4.58
C ASN A 338 5.06 -20.55 5.34
N SER A 339 4.46 -20.42 6.52
CA SER A 339 4.50 -19.19 7.31
C SER A 339 5.88 -18.83 7.89
N THR A 340 6.89 -19.68 7.72
CA THR A 340 8.25 -19.45 8.23
C THR A 340 9.21 -18.94 7.17
N THR A 341 8.81 -18.97 5.89
CA THR A 341 9.67 -18.49 4.80
C THR A 341 9.63 -16.98 4.66
N ARG A 342 10.64 -16.44 3.98
CA ARG A 342 10.70 -15.02 3.58
C ARG A 342 10.21 -14.87 2.14
N ALA A 343 9.78 -13.66 1.80
CA ALA A 343 9.53 -13.29 0.41
C ALA A 343 10.79 -13.54 -0.44
N PRO A 344 10.66 -14.12 -1.63
CA PRO A 344 11.81 -14.33 -2.49
C PRO A 344 12.29 -12.98 -3.06
N SER A 345 13.58 -12.90 -3.37
CA SER A 345 14.18 -11.74 -4.04
C SER A 345 14.85 -12.23 -5.31
N TYR A 346 14.30 -11.84 -6.46
CA TYR A 346 14.69 -12.32 -7.78
C TYR A 346 15.19 -11.18 -8.65
N GLU A 347 16.01 -11.47 -9.66
CA GLU A 347 16.47 -10.48 -10.63
C GLU A 347 15.34 -9.91 -11.50
N ILE A 348 14.25 -10.65 -11.71
CA ILE A 348 13.08 -10.17 -12.48
C ILE A 348 12.52 -8.86 -11.93
N GLU A 349 12.69 -8.57 -10.63
CA GLU A 349 12.33 -7.29 -10.00
C GLU A 349 13.05 -6.09 -10.66
N GLN A 350 14.32 -6.25 -11.01
CA GLN A 350 15.14 -5.21 -11.63
C GLN A 350 14.92 -5.16 -13.15
N LEU A 351 14.57 -6.29 -13.76
CA LEU A 351 14.32 -6.39 -15.20
C LEU A 351 12.91 -5.93 -15.58
N PHE A 352 11.95 -5.99 -14.64
CA PHE A 352 10.54 -5.72 -14.89
C PHE A 352 10.24 -4.43 -15.69
N PRO A 353 10.88 -3.28 -15.42
CA PRO A 353 10.63 -2.05 -16.19
C PRO A 353 11.00 -2.12 -17.68
N TYR A 354 11.79 -3.13 -18.07
CA TYR A 354 12.26 -3.34 -19.44
C TYR A 354 11.51 -4.48 -20.15
N LEU A 355 10.53 -5.09 -19.49
CA LEU A 355 9.71 -6.16 -20.06
C LEU A 355 8.43 -5.57 -20.69
N ILE A 356 7.99 -6.19 -21.78
CA ILE A 356 6.65 -5.93 -22.32
C ILE A 356 5.67 -6.76 -21.50
N THR A 357 4.84 -6.08 -20.72
CA THR A 357 3.87 -6.71 -19.79
C THR A 357 2.42 -6.39 -20.14
N ASP A 358 2.19 -5.78 -21.29
CA ASP A 358 0.85 -5.55 -21.82
C ASP A 358 0.31 -6.85 -22.42
N ASP A 359 -0.97 -7.14 -22.15
CA ASP A 359 -1.72 -8.27 -22.70
C ASP A 359 -1.00 -9.64 -22.59
N LEU A 360 -0.35 -9.89 -21.45
CA LEU A 360 0.27 -11.18 -21.16
C LEU A 360 -0.77 -12.32 -21.19
N PRO A 361 -0.42 -13.51 -21.72
CA PRO A 361 -1.28 -14.68 -21.62
C PRO A 361 -1.60 -15.01 -20.16
N ALA A 362 -2.89 -15.04 -19.85
CA ALA A 362 -3.37 -15.43 -18.52
C ALA A 362 -3.29 -16.95 -18.33
N VAL A 363 -2.75 -17.38 -17.19
CA VAL A 363 -2.76 -18.78 -16.74
C VAL A 363 -3.74 -18.94 -15.59
N ALA A 364 -4.27 -20.15 -15.42
CA ALA A 364 -5.21 -20.48 -14.35
C ALA A 364 -4.56 -21.42 -13.32
N LEU A 365 -5.15 -21.52 -12.14
CA LEU A 365 -4.77 -22.53 -11.15
C LEU A 365 -5.71 -23.73 -11.24
N GLY A 366 -5.12 -24.93 -11.26
CA GLY A 366 -5.82 -26.19 -11.02
C GLY A 366 -6.33 -26.29 -9.58
N PRO A 367 -6.85 -27.45 -9.14
CA PRO A 367 -7.45 -27.60 -7.81
C PRO A 367 -6.45 -27.41 -6.66
N HIS A 368 -6.93 -26.86 -5.54
CA HIS A 368 -6.20 -26.83 -4.26
C HIS A 368 -5.87 -28.24 -3.78
N THR A 369 -4.59 -28.52 -3.52
CA THR A 369 -4.11 -29.85 -3.13
C THR A 369 -3.21 -29.74 -1.91
N ALA A 370 -3.44 -30.59 -0.91
CA ALA A 370 -2.53 -30.77 0.21
C ALA A 370 -1.24 -31.44 -0.28
N ASN A 371 -0.08 -30.94 0.15
CA ASN A 371 1.19 -31.53 -0.21
C ASN A 371 1.46 -32.79 0.62
N PRO A 372 1.52 -34.00 0.02
CA PRO A 372 1.81 -35.23 0.76
C PRO A 372 3.21 -35.25 1.38
N GLU A 373 4.16 -34.49 0.83
CA GLU A 373 5.53 -34.42 1.33
C GLU A 373 5.67 -33.46 2.52
N PHE A 374 4.61 -32.72 2.88
CA PHE A 374 4.67 -31.75 3.97
C PHE A 374 5.03 -32.41 5.31
N ALA A 375 6.12 -31.93 5.91
CA ALA A 375 6.58 -32.33 7.22
C ALA A 375 6.58 -31.12 8.16
N LEU A 376 6.01 -31.29 9.36
CA LEU A 376 6.09 -30.25 10.38
C LEU A 376 7.57 -30.01 10.76
N PRO A 377 8.00 -28.75 10.93
CA PRO A 377 9.31 -28.47 11.47
C PRO A 377 9.47 -29.17 12.82
N PRO A 378 10.65 -29.76 13.12
CA PRO A 378 10.88 -30.32 14.44
C PRO A 378 10.70 -29.24 15.51
N GLU A 379 10.02 -29.57 16.61
CA GLU A 379 9.81 -28.61 17.71
C GLU A 379 11.16 -28.00 18.14
N PRO A 380 11.24 -26.67 18.32
CA PRO A 380 12.46 -26.05 18.80
C PRO A 380 12.84 -26.69 20.14
N GLN A 381 14.06 -27.22 20.18
CA GLN A 381 14.59 -27.87 21.36
C GLN A 381 14.59 -26.86 22.53
N LYS A 382 13.77 -27.11 23.57
CA LYS A 382 13.74 -26.28 24.78
C LYS A 382 15.16 -26.01 25.29
N PRO A 383 15.50 -24.78 25.73
CA PRO A 383 16.79 -24.47 26.31
C PRO A 383 17.16 -25.45 27.43
N PHE A 384 18.45 -25.72 27.64
CA PHE A 384 18.92 -26.67 28.66
C PHE A 384 18.36 -26.39 30.07
N THR A 385 18.15 -25.11 30.40
CA THR A 385 17.55 -24.64 31.66
C THR A 385 16.07 -25.00 31.80
N GLU A 386 15.31 -25.03 30.72
CA GLU A 386 13.91 -25.49 30.72
C GLU A 386 13.81 -27.02 30.69
N ARG A 387 14.83 -27.70 30.16
CA ARG A 387 14.93 -29.17 30.21
C ARG A 387 15.25 -29.70 31.60
N GLN A 388 15.87 -28.90 32.45
CA GLN A 388 16.23 -29.26 33.82
C GLN A 388 15.61 -28.30 34.85
N PRO A 389 14.32 -28.48 35.21
CA PRO A 389 13.61 -27.59 36.14
C PRO A 389 14.27 -27.46 37.52
N TRP A 390 15.14 -28.41 37.89
CA TRP A 390 15.86 -28.43 39.16
C TRP A 390 17.12 -27.56 39.16
N LEU A 391 17.67 -27.21 37.98
CA LEU A 391 18.99 -26.59 37.88
C LEU A 391 19.01 -25.16 38.44
N ILE A 392 18.03 -24.34 38.07
CA ILE A 392 17.87 -22.97 38.57
C ILE A 392 17.67 -22.94 40.11
N PRO A 393 16.68 -23.65 40.71
CA PRO A 393 16.51 -23.63 42.16
C PRO A 393 17.70 -24.23 42.91
N THR A 394 18.43 -25.19 42.32
CA THR A 394 19.65 -25.76 42.93
C THR A 394 20.78 -24.74 42.96
N VAL A 395 21.05 -24.04 41.85
CA VAL A 395 22.07 -22.98 41.78
C VAL A 395 21.73 -21.84 42.74
N VAL A 396 20.47 -21.41 42.78
CA VAL A 396 19.99 -20.39 43.72
C VAL A 396 20.14 -20.85 45.17
N GLY A 397 19.79 -22.11 45.47
CA GLY A 397 19.94 -22.69 46.80
C GLY A 397 21.40 -22.75 47.27
N ILE A 398 22.31 -23.15 46.39
CA ILE A 398 23.77 -23.16 46.67
C ILE A 398 24.27 -21.73 46.89
N ALA A 399 23.90 -20.77 46.03
CA ALA A 399 24.30 -19.38 46.18
C ALA A 399 23.80 -18.78 47.51
N ALA A 400 22.55 -19.06 47.91
CA ALA A 400 21.99 -18.63 49.18
C ALA A 400 22.75 -19.23 50.37
N LEU A 401 23.13 -20.50 50.31
CA LEU A 401 23.95 -21.16 51.34
C LEU A 401 25.34 -20.51 51.46
N VAL A 402 26.00 -20.21 50.33
CA VAL A 402 27.32 -19.56 50.32
C VAL A 402 27.22 -18.15 50.92
N ILE A 403 26.22 -17.36 50.53
CA ILE A 403 25.99 -16.03 51.09
C ILE A 403 25.69 -16.10 52.59
N GLY A 404 24.84 -17.04 53.03
CA GLY A 404 24.55 -17.25 54.44
C GLY A 404 25.78 -17.66 55.25
N ALA A 405 26.62 -18.55 54.71
CA ALA A 405 27.89 -18.93 55.34
C ALA A 405 28.87 -17.75 55.43
N PHE A 406 28.94 -16.92 54.38
CA PHE A 406 29.77 -15.73 54.39
C PHE A 406 29.29 -14.70 55.42
N LEU A 407 27.99 -14.40 55.46
CA LEU A 407 27.39 -13.48 56.45
C LEU A 407 27.59 -13.96 57.88
N THR A 408 27.43 -15.26 58.15
CA THR A 408 27.66 -15.82 59.50
C THR A 408 29.12 -15.78 59.91
N SER A 409 30.05 -16.02 58.97
CA SER A 409 31.49 -15.81 59.20
C SER A 409 31.79 -14.37 59.55
N LEU A 410 31.25 -13.40 58.79
CA LEU A 410 31.42 -11.97 59.02
C LEU A 410 30.88 -11.54 60.39
N LEU A 411 29.68 -11.99 60.76
CA LEU A 411 29.07 -11.74 62.08
C LEU A 411 29.91 -12.31 63.23
N ARG A 412 30.48 -13.50 63.08
CA ARG A 412 31.39 -14.08 64.08
C ARG A 412 32.66 -13.26 64.23
N GLN A 413 33.22 -12.80 63.10
CA GLN A 413 34.43 -11.98 63.09
C GLN A 413 34.20 -10.59 63.70
N VAL A 414 33.04 -9.99 63.46
CA VAL A 414 32.65 -8.71 64.08
C VAL A 414 32.39 -8.88 65.60
N ARG A 415 31.75 -9.98 66.04
CA ARG A 415 31.57 -10.27 67.47
C ARG A 415 32.88 -10.47 68.23
N THR A 416 33.94 -10.92 67.56
CA THR A 416 35.28 -11.02 68.19
C THR A 416 36.02 -9.68 68.30
N ILE A 417 35.54 -8.64 67.61
CA ILE A 417 36.14 -7.30 67.60
C ILE A 417 35.34 -6.31 68.47
N LEU A 418 34.06 -6.59 68.74
CA LEU A 418 33.24 -5.77 69.63
C LEU A 418 33.58 -6.04 71.11
N PRO A 419 33.87 -5.01 71.92
CA PRO A 419 34.06 -5.18 73.36
C PRO A 419 32.75 -5.68 74.02
N PRO A 420 32.84 -6.42 75.14
CA PRO A 420 31.65 -6.91 75.84
C PRO A 420 30.76 -5.73 76.25
N PRO A 421 29.42 -5.91 76.27
CA PRO A 421 28.52 -4.87 76.74
C PRO A 421 28.91 -4.48 78.17
N GLU A 422 29.03 -3.16 78.41
CA GLU A 422 29.21 -2.62 79.74
C GLU A 422 28.10 -3.16 80.65
N LYS A 423 28.52 -3.79 81.75
CA LYS A 423 27.61 -4.12 82.85
C LYS A 423 27.30 -2.82 83.58
N ASP A 424 26.06 -2.38 83.47
CA ASP A 424 25.36 -1.62 84.52
C ASP A 424 23.99 -2.24 84.74
#